data_AF-A0A1H8FMC1-F1
#
_entry.id   AF-A0A1H8FMC1-F1
#
_cell.length_a   1.000
_cell.length_b   1.000
_cell.length_c   1.000
_cell.angle_alpha   90.00
_cell.angle_beta   90.00
_cell.angle_gamma   90.00
#
_symmetry.space_group_name_H-M   'P 1'
#
loop_
_entity.id
_entity.type
_entity.pdbx_description
1 polymer ?
#
loop_
_entity_poly.entity_id
_entity_poly.type
_entity_poly.pdbx_seq_one_letter_code
_entity_poly.pdbx_strand_id
1 'polypeptide(L)'
;MDVSLALLLISASVVLIATSMNEDSEATTPDPVAADQTAETLAATSMSVEYSIEPVTDHSEWDGENVATDFADESFRRVSQGSAAGLLAEAAVANVEVDGTRLTKEGQNFEPAVEAKVLNTFLGANQSVYVEAVWRPYPESAIEGIASAGDRPPRDTSVNTAVLRVTSDVPSVGSGAVERGYRLDGFEGAAGPIAAAVVRGLYPPTEMQLLLERQGFHRALGKYRYQRMATTIEASDAATDDFSFENAQGVYFGEATVISRNGADARAANAQLTDHLTQIIAADMDEKYDDDVTADELGSDVATGEVEIIVKTW
;
A
#
# COMPACT_ATOMS: atom_id res chain seq x y z
N MET A 1 33.09 25.27 61.61
CA MET A 1 31.66 24.98 61.37
C MET A 1 31.30 25.54 59.98
N ASP A 2 31.90 25.00 58.93
CA ASP A 2 31.67 25.51 57.55
C ASP A 2 31.85 24.38 56.51
N VAL A 3 32.89 23.57 56.69
CA VAL A 3 33.14 22.38 55.84
C VAL A 3 32.09 21.28 56.03
N SER A 4 31.64 21.05 57.27
CA SER A 4 30.63 20.03 57.57
C SER A 4 29.23 20.41 57.06
N LEU A 5 28.90 21.70 57.00
CA LEU A 5 27.63 22.20 56.48
C LEU A 5 27.62 22.21 54.94
N ALA A 6 28.75 22.56 54.33
CA ALA A 6 28.93 22.45 52.89
C ALA A 6 28.85 21.00 52.40
N LEU A 7 29.48 20.05 53.10
CA LEU A 7 29.40 18.63 52.74
C LEU A 7 27.98 18.06 52.90
N LEU A 8 27.22 18.54 53.88
CA LEU A 8 25.81 18.12 54.08
C LEU A 8 24.90 18.68 52.99
N LEU A 9 25.12 19.92 52.55
CA LEU A 9 24.38 20.51 51.42
C LEU A 9 24.70 19.83 50.09
N ILE A 10 25.97 19.47 49.86
CA ILE A 10 26.38 18.76 48.65
C ILE A 10 25.80 17.34 48.64
N SER A 11 25.85 16.61 49.76
CA SER A 11 25.25 15.27 49.82
C SER A 11 23.73 15.31 49.69
N ALA A 12 23.05 16.29 50.31
CA ALA A 12 21.61 16.49 50.15
C ALA A 12 21.24 16.83 48.69
N SER A 13 22.07 17.62 48.00
CA SER A 13 21.85 17.96 46.58
C SER A 13 22.07 16.76 45.67
N VAL A 14 23.10 15.95 45.92
CA VAL A 14 23.35 14.71 45.17
C VAL A 14 22.24 13.70 45.40
N VAL A 15 21.72 13.59 46.63
CA VAL A 15 20.56 12.74 46.94
C VAL A 15 19.30 13.24 46.25
N LEU A 16 19.04 14.56 46.23
CA LEU A 16 17.90 15.15 45.52
C LEU A 16 17.97 14.92 44.01
N ILE A 17 19.14 15.09 43.40
CA ILE A 17 19.36 14.81 41.98
C ILE A 17 19.17 13.31 41.71
N ALA A 18 19.73 12.44 42.55
CA ALA A 18 19.58 10.99 42.41
C ALA A 18 18.12 10.54 42.58
N THR A 19 17.33 11.15 43.47
CA THR A 19 15.89 10.86 43.60
C THR A 19 15.10 11.37 42.40
N SER A 20 15.40 12.57 41.87
CA SER A 20 14.73 13.07 40.66
C SER A 20 15.04 12.24 39.40
N MET A 21 16.23 11.63 39.34
CA MET A 21 16.61 10.73 38.25
C MET A 21 16.13 9.29 38.49
N ASN A 22 15.69 8.94 39.71
CA ASN A 22 15.05 7.65 40.03
C ASN A 22 13.53 7.71 39.95
N GLU A 23 12.93 8.90 39.79
CA GLU A 23 11.51 9.06 39.48
C GLU A 23 11.21 8.75 37.98
N ASP A 24 12.24 8.61 37.14
CA ASP A 24 12.14 8.18 35.73
C ASP A 24 11.99 6.65 35.55
N SER A 25 11.46 5.93 36.54
CA SER A 25 11.16 4.49 36.42
C SER A 25 9.71 4.12 36.75
N GLU A 26 8.82 5.10 36.84
CA GLU A 26 7.41 4.84 36.53
C GLU A 26 7.28 4.89 35.01
N ALA A 27 6.76 3.82 34.40
CA ALA A 27 6.38 3.83 32.99
C ALA A 27 5.47 5.05 32.77
N THR A 28 6.01 6.11 32.16
CA THR A 28 5.26 7.32 31.82
C THR A 28 4.05 6.84 31.04
N THR A 29 2.87 6.93 31.64
CA THR A 29 1.65 6.54 30.95
C THR A 29 1.56 7.43 29.71
N PRO A 30 1.47 6.86 28.49
CA PRO A 30 1.49 7.65 27.28
C PRO A 30 0.31 8.63 27.30
N ASP A 31 0.52 9.86 26.83
CA ASP A 31 -0.53 10.89 26.81
C ASP A 31 -1.75 10.37 26.02
N PRO A 32 -2.94 10.26 26.66
CA PRO A 32 -4.12 9.63 26.06
C PRO A 32 -4.59 10.27 24.77
N VAL A 33 -4.25 11.55 24.51
CA VAL A 33 -4.65 12.26 23.29
C VAL A 33 -3.54 12.36 22.24
N ALA A 34 -2.34 11.84 22.52
CA ALA A 34 -1.20 11.96 21.60
C ALA A 34 -1.42 11.27 20.27
N ALA A 35 -2.06 10.10 20.26
CA ALA A 35 -2.37 9.36 19.04
C ALA A 35 -3.36 10.15 18.15
N ASP A 36 -4.41 10.73 18.74
CA ASP A 36 -5.40 11.56 18.02
C ASP A 36 -4.76 12.84 17.47
N GLN A 37 -3.95 13.55 18.27
CA GLN A 37 -3.26 14.75 17.81
C GLN A 37 -2.26 14.46 16.69
N THR A 38 -1.57 13.31 16.76
CA THR A 38 -0.65 12.86 15.72
C THR A 38 -1.41 12.52 14.43
N ALA A 39 -2.53 11.80 14.54
CA ALA A 39 -3.44 11.51 13.43
C ALA A 39 -3.94 12.80 12.75
N GLU A 40 -4.41 13.78 13.51
CA GLU A 40 -4.84 15.09 12.99
C GLU A 40 -3.69 15.83 12.30
N THR A 41 -2.49 15.78 12.88
CA THR A 41 -1.31 16.43 12.30
C THR A 41 -0.90 15.77 10.99
N LEU A 42 -0.95 14.45 10.89
CA LEU A 42 -0.68 13.71 9.65
C LEU A 42 -1.68 14.06 8.55
N ALA A 43 -2.95 14.19 8.90
CA ALA A 43 -4.00 14.57 7.95
C ALA A 43 -3.86 16.02 7.48
N ALA A 44 -3.42 16.94 8.35
CA ALA A 44 -3.30 18.36 8.04
C ALA A 44 -1.99 18.74 7.35
N THR A 45 -0.91 17.98 7.56
CA THR A 45 0.42 18.37 7.08
C THR A 45 0.63 17.93 5.63
N SER A 46 0.74 18.91 4.73
CA SER A 46 1.04 18.66 3.31
C SER A 46 2.55 18.62 3.06
N MET A 47 3.01 17.66 2.26
CA MET A 47 4.41 17.52 1.87
C MET A 47 4.56 17.06 0.41
N SER A 48 5.80 17.13 -0.09
CA SER A 48 6.18 16.61 -1.40
C SER A 48 7.33 15.62 -1.24
N VAL A 49 7.18 14.47 -1.88
CA VAL A 49 8.11 13.34 -1.83
C VAL A 49 8.64 13.12 -3.24
N GLU A 50 9.96 13.18 -3.38
CA GLU A 50 10.65 12.81 -4.61
C GLU A 50 11.24 11.41 -4.44
N TYR A 51 11.05 10.55 -5.43
CA TYR A 51 11.51 9.16 -5.41
C TYR A 51 11.87 8.69 -6.82
N SER A 52 12.55 7.55 -6.91
CA SER A 52 12.95 6.94 -8.19
C SER A 52 12.24 5.60 -8.38
N ILE A 53 11.69 5.36 -9.57
CA ILE A 53 11.15 4.05 -9.96
C ILE A 53 12.17 3.17 -10.70
N GLU A 54 13.45 3.51 -10.66
CA GLU A 54 14.55 2.73 -11.26
C GLU A 54 14.51 1.22 -10.94
N PRO A 55 14.13 0.75 -9.72
CA PRO A 55 14.10 -0.69 -9.42
C PRO A 55 13.20 -1.56 -10.31
N VAL A 56 12.32 -0.95 -11.13
CA VAL A 56 11.59 -1.68 -12.18
C VAL A 56 12.52 -2.33 -13.22
N THR A 57 13.76 -1.87 -13.35
CA THR A 57 14.74 -2.44 -14.29
C THR A 57 15.46 -3.67 -13.75
N ASP A 58 15.37 -3.95 -12.45
CA ASP A 58 16.05 -5.08 -11.80
C ASP A 58 15.33 -6.42 -12.03
N HIS A 59 14.65 -6.59 -13.17
CA HIS A 59 13.84 -7.79 -13.41
C HIS A 59 13.91 -8.32 -14.83
N SER A 60 13.85 -9.65 -14.96
CA SER A 60 14.00 -10.38 -16.22
C SER A 60 12.89 -10.10 -17.24
N GLU A 61 11.78 -9.50 -16.82
CA GLU A 61 10.66 -9.10 -17.68
C GLU A 61 11.01 -7.88 -18.57
N TRP A 62 12.12 -7.19 -18.29
CA TRP A 62 12.72 -6.20 -19.19
C TRP A 62 13.63 -6.82 -20.26
N ASP A 63 14.05 -8.08 -20.10
CA ASP A 63 14.91 -8.80 -21.06
C ASP A 63 14.07 -9.34 -22.24
N GLY A 64 13.84 -8.51 -23.24
CA GLY A 64 13.21 -8.95 -24.49
C GLY A 64 13.06 -7.87 -25.55
N GLU A 65 13.02 -6.61 -25.12
CA GLU A 65 13.14 -5.45 -26.00
C GLU A 65 14.46 -4.79 -25.60
N ASN A 66 15.39 -4.54 -26.53
CA ASN A 66 16.67 -3.86 -26.30
C ASN A 66 16.44 -2.44 -25.73
N VAL A 67 16.05 -2.35 -24.47
CA VAL A 67 15.45 -1.15 -23.87
C VAL A 67 16.08 -0.88 -22.49
N ALA A 68 16.59 -1.91 -21.79
CA ALA A 68 17.50 -1.74 -20.66
C ALA A 68 18.91 -1.48 -21.22
N THR A 69 19.41 -0.25 -21.27
CA THR A 69 20.32 0.27 -20.22
C THR A 69 20.64 1.77 -20.43
N ASP A 70 19.92 2.47 -21.32
CA ASP A 70 20.31 3.80 -21.82
C ASP A 70 19.26 4.90 -21.55
N PHE A 71 18.38 4.69 -20.55
CA PHE A 71 17.49 5.76 -20.10
C PHE A 71 18.20 6.65 -19.09
N ALA A 72 18.10 7.95 -19.29
CA ALA A 72 18.65 8.92 -18.37
C ALA A 72 17.90 8.89 -17.03
N ASP A 73 18.63 9.07 -15.92
CA ASP A 73 18.14 9.00 -14.53
C ASP A 73 16.85 9.82 -14.30
N GLU A 74 16.70 10.97 -14.98
CA GLU A 74 15.49 11.79 -14.87
C GLU A 74 14.20 11.06 -15.32
N SER A 75 14.31 10.03 -16.17
CA SER A 75 13.17 9.25 -16.65
C SER A 75 12.50 8.45 -15.54
N PHE A 76 13.28 8.09 -14.51
CA PHE A 76 12.84 7.31 -13.36
C PHE A 76 12.37 8.17 -12.19
N ARG A 77 12.71 9.46 -12.17
CA ARG A 77 12.33 10.37 -11.09
C ARG A 77 10.83 10.65 -11.10
N ARG A 78 10.21 10.58 -9.93
CA ARG A 78 8.80 10.88 -9.67
C ARG A 78 8.68 11.81 -8.48
N VAL A 79 7.57 12.55 -8.47
CA VAL A 79 7.20 13.44 -7.36
C VAL A 79 5.74 13.18 -7.04
N SER A 80 5.45 12.85 -5.79
CA SER A 80 4.08 12.86 -5.25
C SER A 80 3.91 13.98 -4.23
N GLN A 81 2.67 14.44 -4.08
CA GLN A 81 2.27 15.54 -3.20
C GLN A 81 0.94 15.22 -2.54
N GLY A 82 0.83 15.49 -1.25
CA GLY A 82 -0.38 15.21 -0.49
C GLY A 82 -0.19 15.49 0.99
N SER A 83 -1.21 15.15 1.79
CA SER A 83 -1.03 15.09 3.24
C SER A 83 -0.09 13.93 3.61
N ALA A 84 0.52 13.97 4.80
CA ALA A 84 1.34 12.86 5.30
C ALA A 84 0.53 11.55 5.32
N ALA A 85 -0.71 11.61 5.82
CA ALA A 85 -1.63 10.49 5.83
C ALA A 85 -1.98 10.01 4.41
N GLY A 86 -2.19 10.94 3.46
CA GLY A 86 -2.48 10.60 2.07
C GLY A 86 -1.29 9.95 1.34
N LEU A 87 -0.07 10.41 1.60
CA LEU A 87 1.14 9.82 1.01
C LEU A 87 1.46 8.44 1.60
N LEU A 88 1.19 8.22 2.89
CA LEU A 88 1.25 6.88 3.49
C LEU A 88 0.18 5.96 2.89
N ALA A 89 -1.03 6.48 2.64
CA ALA A 89 -2.07 5.74 1.95
C ALA A 89 -1.70 5.37 0.51
N GLU A 90 -1.14 6.31 -0.25
CA GLU A 90 -0.61 6.06 -1.59
C GLU A 90 0.53 5.02 -1.55
N ALA A 91 1.41 5.08 -0.55
CA ALA A 91 2.48 4.12 -0.36
C ALA A 91 1.96 2.72 -0.08
N ALA A 92 0.90 2.58 0.75
CA ALA A 92 0.24 1.31 0.99
C ALA A 92 -0.32 0.72 -0.33
N VAL A 93 -1.00 1.52 -1.15
CA VAL A 93 -1.51 1.09 -2.47
C VAL A 93 -0.38 0.77 -3.46
N ALA A 94 0.75 1.47 -3.40
CA ALA A 94 1.91 1.18 -4.23
C ALA A 94 2.65 -0.11 -3.81
N ASN A 95 2.47 -0.53 -2.56
CA ASN A 95 3.04 -1.74 -1.96
C ASN A 95 2.10 -2.94 -2.00
N VAL A 96 1.04 -2.92 -2.80
CA VAL A 96 0.08 -4.03 -2.84
C VAL A 96 0.76 -5.34 -3.20
N GLU A 97 0.39 -6.37 -2.45
CA GLU A 97 0.81 -7.74 -2.61
C GLU A 97 -0.44 -8.61 -2.79
N VAL A 98 -0.29 -9.70 -3.52
CA VAL A 98 -1.28 -10.77 -3.65
C VAL A 98 -0.61 -12.04 -3.14
N ASP A 99 -1.16 -12.65 -2.08
CA ASP A 99 -0.57 -13.80 -1.40
C ASP A 99 0.91 -13.58 -0.99
N GLY A 100 1.20 -12.38 -0.48
CA GLY A 100 2.56 -11.98 -0.08
C GLY A 100 3.53 -11.75 -1.24
N THR A 101 3.06 -11.80 -2.50
CA THR A 101 3.84 -11.47 -3.68
C THR A 101 3.53 -10.04 -4.12
N ARG A 102 4.53 -9.16 -4.05
CA ARG A 102 4.40 -7.77 -4.45
C ARG A 102 4.07 -7.59 -5.93
N LEU A 103 3.02 -6.81 -6.21
CA LEU A 103 2.51 -6.50 -7.54
C LEU A 103 3.42 -5.60 -8.37
N THR A 104 4.19 -4.70 -7.75
CA THR A 104 5.06 -3.79 -8.50
C THR A 104 6.31 -3.41 -7.71
N LYS A 105 7.44 -3.23 -8.41
CA LYS A 105 8.66 -2.65 -7.81
C LYS A 105 8.68 -1.12 -7.89
N GLU A 106 7.71 -0.48 -8.54
CA GLU A 106 7.66 0.99 -8.66
C GLU A 106 7.57 1.69 -7.29
N GLY A 107 6.84 1.09 -6.34
CA GLY A 107 6.70 1.61 -4.98
C GLY A 107 7.92 1.39 -4.09
N GLN A 108 8.93 0.63 -4.52
CA GLN A 108 10.02 0.16 -3.66
C GLN A 108 10.80 1.30 -2.98
N ASN A 109 11.00 2.41 -3.68
CA ASN A 109 11.66 3.59 -3.12
C ASN A 109 10.66 4.65 -2.63
N PHE A 110 9.36 4.47 -2.87
CA PHE A 110 8.35 5.45 -2.50
C PHE A 110 8.09 5.45 -1.00
N GLU A 111 7.81 4.28 -0.40
CA GLU A 111 7.59 4.17 1.05
C GLU A 111 8.79 4.70 1.87
N PRO A 112 10.05 4.30 1.61
CA PRO A 112 11.19 4.86 2.36
C PRO A 112 11.32 6.38 2.22
N ALA A 113 10.95 6.94 1.07
CA ALA A 113 10.97 8.38 0.84
C ALA A 113 9.85 9.10 1.60
N VAL A 114 8.65 8.50 1.68
CA VAL A 114 7.52 8.98 2.50
C VAL A 114 7.90 8.90 3.98
N GLU A 115 8.35 7.75 4.46
CA GLU A 115 8.79 7.55 5.85
C GLU A 115 9.82 8.59 6.26
N ALA A 116 10.89 8.76 5.46
CA ALA A 116 11.91 9.74 5.75
C ALA A 116 11.33 11.16 5.85
N LYS A 117 10.38 11.54 4.99
CA LYS A 117 9.72 12.86 5.04
C LYS A 117 8.78 13.01 6.24
N VAL A 118 8.01 11.97 6.56
CA VAL A 118 7.16 11.91 7.75
C VAL A 118 8.02 12.09 8.99
N LEU A 119 9.02 11.22 9.19
CA LEU A 119 9.92 11.31 10.34
C LEU A 119 10.59 12.67 10.45
N ASN A 120 11.17 13.20 9.37
CA ASN A 120 11.80 14.53 9.36
C ASN A 120 10.84 15.67 9.73
N THR A 121 9.56 15.56 9.37
CA THR A 121 8.53 16.54 9.73
C THR A 121 8.24 16.52 11.23
N PHE A 122 8.39 15.36 11.87
CA PHE A 122 8.20 15.16 13.32
C PHE A 122 9.51 15.18 14.14
N LEU A 123 10.68 15.38 13.51
CA LEU A 123 11.99 15.50 14.17
C LEU A 123 12.09 16.83 14.96
N GLY A 124 11.47 16.83 16.14
CA GLY A 124 11.62 17.86 17.16
C GLY A 124 11.53 17.35 18.60
N ALA A 125 11.04 16.13 18.82
CA ALA A 125 11.01 15.50 20.15
C ALA A 125 11.12 13.98 20.01
N ASN A 126 11.75 13.33 20.99
CA ASN A 126 11.77 11.88 21.18
C ASN A 126 10.33 11.32 21.30
N GLN A 127 9.61 11.20 20.19
CA GLN A 127 8.23 10.72 20.20
C GLN A 127 8.22 9.29 19.69
N SER A 128 7.94 8.39 20.62
CA SER A 128 7.53 7.02 20.45
C SER A 128 6.24 6.95 19.63
N VAL A 129 6.37 7.04 18.30
CA VAL A 129 5.25 7.04 17.34
C VAL A 129 5.50 6.00 16.26
N TYR A 130 4.47 5.23 15.96
CA TYR A 130 4.42 4.29 14.86
C TYR A 130 3.16 4.55 14.06
N VAL A 131 3.31 4.69 12.75
CA VAL A 131 2.17 4.86 11.84
C VAL A 131 2.17 3.69 10.86
N GLU A 132 1.01 3.08 10.68
CA GLU A 132 0.80 1.98 9.74
C GLU A 132 -0.41 2.32 8.87
N ALA A 133 -0.20 2.37 7.56
CA ALA A 133 -1.24 2.50 6.56
C ALA A 133 -1.55 1.12 5.99
N VAL A 134 -2.81 0.72 6.05
CA VAL A 134 -3.29 -0.59 5.59
C VAL A 134 -4.40 -0.39 4.58
N TRP A 135 -4.18 -0.86 3.36
CA TRP A 135 -5.18 -0.94 2.32
C TRP A 135 -5.55 -2.39 2.07
N ARG A 136 -6.84 -2.72 2.17
CA ARG A 136 -7.41 -4.02 1.80
C ARG A 136 -8.79 -3.81 1.17
N PRO A 137 -9.16 -4.55 0.12
CA PRO A 137 -10.47 -4.43 -0.50
C PRO A 137 -11.62 -4.92 0.38
N TYR A 138 -11.34 -5.85 1.31
CA TYR A 138 -12.23 -6.39 2.34
C TYR A 138 -11.39 -6.98 3.50
N PRO A 139 -11.97 -7.28 4.67
CA PRO A 139 -11.26 -7.84 5.81
C PRO A 139 -10.50 -9.12 5.46
N GLU A 140 -9.28 -9.25 5.98
CA GLU A 140 -8.40 -10.42 5.80
C GLU A 140 -8.12 -10.83 4.34
N SER A 141 -8.34 -9.92 3.38
CA SER A 141 -8.07 -10.19 1.97
C SER A 141 -6.64 -10.62 1.72
N ALA A 142 -6.46 -11.63 0.86
CA ALA A 142 -5.19 -12.01 0.27
C ALA A 142 -4.50 -10.87 -0.51
N ILE A 143 -5.26 -9.83 -0.88
CA ILE A 143 -4.76 -8.63 -1.53
C ILE A 143 -4.62 -7.53 -0.46
N GLU A 144 -3.38 -7.21 -0.10
CA GLU A 144 -3.12 -6.18 0.90
C GLU A 144 -1.95 -5.28 0.53
N GLY A 145 -2.03 -4.03 0.96
CA GLY A 145 -0.96 -3.06 0.83
C GLY A 145 -0.66 -2.45 2.20
N ILE A 146 0.61 -2.47 2.60
CA ILE A 146 1.06 -1.92 3.88
C ILE A 146 2.18 -0.92 3.62
N ALA A 147 2.11 0.23 4.30
CA ALA A 147 3.22 1.15 4.44
C ALA A 147 3.34 1.61 5.89
N SER A 148 4.57 1.83 6.37
CA SER A 148 4.78 2.26 7.75
C SER A 148 5.80 3.38 7.89
N ALA A 149 5.73 4.09 9.02
CA ALA A 149 6.73 5.09 9.39
C ALA A 149 7.00 5.02 10.89
N GLY A 150 8.28 4.98 11.26
CA GLY A 150 8.75 4.95 12.64
C GLY A 150 8.91 3.53 13.20
N ASP A 151 9.48 3.46 14.40
CA ASP A 151 9.77 2.19 15.06
C ASP A 151 8.50 1.56 15.62
N ARG A 152 8.39 0.24 15.64
CA ARG A 152 7.26 -0.43 16.29
C ARG A 152 7.32 -0.27 17.81
N PRO A 153 6.17 -0.17 18.51
CA PRO A 153 6.13 -0.15 19.96
C PRO A 153 6.82 -1.39 20.56
N PRO A 154 7.60 -1.24 21.65
CA PRO A 154 8.09 -2.38 22.41
C PRO A 154 6.94 -3.26 22.91
N ARG A 155 7.18 -4.58 23.03
CA ARG A 155 6.13 -5.58 23.30
C ARG A 155 5.41 -5.42 24.65
N ASP A 156 5.99 -4.68 25.59
CA ASP A 156 5.50 -4.56 26.97
C ASP A 156 5.16 -3.10 27.35
N THR A 157 4.97 -2.22 26.36
CA THR A 157 4.57 -0.83 26.60
C THR A 157 3.08 -0.64 26.32
N SER A 158 2.43 0.16 27.16
CA SER A 158 1.05 0.60 26.89
C SER A 158 1.05 1.50 25.65
N VAL A 159 0.08 1.33 24.76
CA VAL A 159 -0.03 2.12 23.53
C VAL A 159 -1.38 2.83 23.51
N ASN A 160 -1.37 4.09 23.08
CA ASN A 160 -2.60 4.76 22.63
C ASN A 160 -2.70 4.60 21.11
N THR A 161 -3.90 4.27 20.63
CA THR A 161 -4.14 4.02 19.21
C THR A 161 -5.23 4.96 18.71
N ALA A 162 -4.96 5.64 17.60
CA ALA A 162 -5.96 6.37 16.82
C ALA A 162 -6.04 5.75 15.43
N VAL A 163 -7.25 5.68 14.88
CA VAL A 163 -7.48 5.19 13.52
C VAL A 163 -8.24 6.25 12.75
N LEU A 164 -7.74 6.60 11.57
CA LEU A 164 -8.45 7.47 10.63
C LEU A 164 -8.49 6.80 9.24
N ARG A 165 -9.53 7.10 8.47
CA ARG A 165 -9.66 6.60 7.09
C ARG A 165 -9.34 7.69 6.09
N VAL A 166 -8.54 7.34 5.10
CA VAL A 166 -8.17 8.24 3.99
C VAL A 166 -8.62 7.62 2.69
N THR A 167 -9.09 8.45 1.77
CA THR A 167 -9.45 8.00 0.42
C THR A 167 -8.20 7.56 -0.35
N SER A 168 -8.27 6.42 -1.03
CA SER A 168 -7.28 6.01 -2.02
C SER A 168 -7.70 6.41 -3.44
N ASP A 169 -6.78 6.29 -4.40
CA ASP A 169 -7.08 6.44 -5.83
C ASP A 169 -7.78 5.20 -6.41
N VAL A 170 -7.94 4.14 -5.62
CA VAL A 170 -8.74 2.98 -6.02
C VAL A 170 -10.22 3.33 -5.91
N PRO A 171 -11.04 3.12 -6.95
CA PRO A 171 -12.47 3.41 -6.88
C PRO A 171 -13.18 2.63 -5.76
N SER A 172 -14.02 3.30 -4.99
CA SER A 172 -14.93 2.64 -4.04
C SER A 172 -15.98 1.79 -4.78
N VAL A 173 -16.21 0.58 -4.29
CA VAL A 173 -17.34 -0.25 -4.71
C VAL A 173 -18.51 0.01 -3.76
N GLY A 174 -19.69 0.30 -4.31
CA GLY A 174 -20.88 0.45 -3.48
C GLY A 174 -21.39 -0.90 -2.98
N SER A 175 -21.76 -0.98 -1.70
CA SER A 175 -22.27 -2.21 -1.06
C SER A 175 -23.31 -2.93 -1.90
N GLY A 176 -24.28 -2.20 -2.47
CA GLY A 176 -25.34 -2.76 -3.28
C GLY A 176 -24.87 -3.46 -4.56
N ALA A 177 -23.68 -3.15 -5.10
CA ALA A 177 -23.12 -3.90 -6.23
C ALA A 177 -22.61 -5.27 -5.80
N VAL A 178 -21.89 -5.32 -4.67
CA VAL A 178 -21.39 -6.56 -4.05
C VAL A 178 -22.56 -7.43 -3.62
N GLU A 179 -23.51 -6.86 -2.89
CA GLU A 179 -24.73 -7.56 -2.44
C GLU A 179 -25.51 -8.18 -3.61
N ARG A 180 -25.69 -7.43 -4.72
CA ARG A 180 -26.39 -7.94 -5.90
C ARG A 180 -25.59 -9.05 -6.58
N GLY A 181 -24.27 -8.89 -6.67
CA GLY A 181 -23.37 -9.91 -7.17
C GLY A 181 -23.50 -11.21 -6.38
N TYR A 182 -23.39 -11.11 -5.06
CA TYR A 182 -23.50 -12.24 -4.14
C TYR A 182 -24.82 -12.98 -4.27
N ARG A 183 -25.95 -12.26 -4.35
CA ARG A 183 -27.28 -12.88 -4.52
C ARG A 183 -27.46 -13.57 -5.88
N LEU A 184 -26.69 -13.18 -6.90
CA LEU A 184 -26.79 -13.75 -8.25
C LEU A 184 -25.89 -14.98 -8.42
N ASP A 185 -24.68 -14.93 -7.88
CA ASP A 185 -23.63 -15.90 -8.20
C ASP A 185 -22.63 -16.13 -7.05
N GLY A 186 -23.08 -15.95 -5.80
CA GLY A 186 -22.24 -16.15 -4.61
C GLY A 186 -20.98 -15.28 -4.62
N PHE A 187 -19.88 -15.80 -4.07
CA PHE A 187 -18.62 -15.07 -3.98
C PHE A 187 -18.07 -14.65 -5.35
N GLU A 188 -18.27 -15.44 -6.41
CA GLU A 188 -17.86 -15.07 -7.77
C GLU A 188 -18.56 -13.79 -8.25
N GLY A 189 -19.88 -13.71 -8.05
CA GLY A 189 -20.65 -12.51 -8.37
C GLY A 189 -20.27 -11.29 -7.54
N ALA A 190 -19.89 -11.49 -6.27
CA ALA A 190 -19.45 -10.43 -5.37
C ALA A 190 -18.03 -9.92 -5.69
N ALA A 191 -17.15 -10.82 -6.11
CA ALA A 191 -15.75 -10.56 -6.42
C ALA A 191 -15.57 -9.69 -7.68
N GLY A 192 -16.42 -9.87 -8.69
CA GLY A 192 -16.30 -9.14 -9.97
C GLY A 192 -16.23 -7.61 -9.84
N PRO A 193 -17.18 -6.95 -9.14
CA PRO A 193 -17.12 -5.52 -8.88
C PRO A 193 -15.85 -5.06 -8.12
N ILE A 194 -15.35 -5.90 -7.20
CA ILE A 194 -14.15 -5.62 -6.39
C ILE A 194 -12.91 -5.70 -7.27
N ALA A 195 -12.74 -6.79 -8.02
CA ALA A 195 -11.66 -6.97 -8.97
C ALA A 195 -11.60 -5.83 -9.99
N ALA A 196 -12.76 -5.44 -10.54
CA ALA A 196 -12.86 -4.35 -11.50
C ALA A 196 -12.43 -2.99 -10.91
N ALA A 197 -12.72 -2.75 -9.63
CA ALA A 197 -12.28 -1.54 -8.94
C ALA A 197 -10.77 -1.56 -8.70
N VAL A 198 -10.22 -2.66 -8.16
CA VAL A 198 -8.78 -2.82 -7.92
C VAL A 198 -7.99 -2.63 -9.22
N VAL A 199 -8.35 -3.34 -10.29
CA VAL A 199 -7.67 -3.22 -11.59
C VAL A 199 -7.78 -1.80 -12.15
N ARG A 200 -8.94 -1.13 -12.01
CA ARG A 200 -9.10 0.25 -12.50
C ARG A 200 -8.27 1.26 -11.71
N GLY A 201 -8.12 1.05 -10.40
CA GLY A 201 -7.29 1.90 -9.54
C GLY A 201 -5.81 1.74 -9.84
N LEU A 202 -5.32 0.50 -9.91
CA LEU A 202 -3.91 0.21 -10.14
C LEU A 202 -3.48 0.40 -11.60
N TYR A 203 -4.40 0.20 -12.55
CA TYR A 203 -4.17 0.31 -13.99
C TYR A 203 -5.21 1.22 -14.65
N PRO A 204 -5.18 2.55 -14.43
CA PRO A 204 -6.14 3.46 -15.03
C PRO A 204 -6.10 3.32 -16.57
N PRO A 205 -7.20 2.92 -17.23
CA PRO A 205 -7.15 2.45 -18.61
C PRO A 205 -6.68 3.53 -19.60
N THR A 206 -7.02 4.79 -19.34
CA THR A 206 -6.59 5.92 -20.18
C THR A 206 -5.08 6.17 -20.06
N GLU A 207 -4.53 6.09 -18.85
CA GLU A 207 -3.10 6.28 -18.60
C GLU A 207 -2.29 5.12 -19.15
N MET A 208 -2.76 3.89 -18.92
CA MET A 208 -2.13 2.69 -19.46
C MET A 208 -2.16 2.68 -20.99
N GLN A 209 -3.26 3.09 -21.62
CA GLN A 209 -3.33 3.24 -23.07
C GLN A 209 -2.27 4.25 -23.56
N LEU A 210 -2.19 5.41 -22.92
CA LEU A 210 -1.21 6.44 -23.27
C LEU A 210 0.24 5.95 -23.08
N LEU A 211 0.54 5.19 -22.02
CA LEU A 211 1.85 4.59 -21.81
C LEU A 211 2.17 3.60 -22.94
N LEU A 212 1.25 2.70 -23.28
CA LEU A 212 1.43 1.72 -24.33
C LEU A 212 1.60 2.37 -25.72
N GLU A 213 0.89 3.45 -26.03
CA GLU A 213 1.01 4.14 -27.32
C GLU A 213 2.27 5.00 -27.47
N ARG A 214 2.92 5.36 -26.35
CA ARG A 214 4.18 6.10 -26.36
C ARG A 214 5.34 5.23 -26.87
N GLN A 215 6.54 5.82 -26.90
CA GLN A 215 7.77 5.15 -27.34
C GLN A 215 8.81 5.15 -26.22
N GLY A 216 9.83 4.29 -26.37
CA GLY A 216 10.93 4.16 -25.41
C GLY A 216 10.44 3.79 -24.01
N PHE A 217 10.94 4.50 -23.01
CA PHE A 217 10.72 4.20 -21.59
C PHE A 217 9.25 4.06 -21.21
N HIS A 218 8.39 4.98 -21.64
CA HIS A 218 6.98 4.99 -21.23
C HIS A 218 6.22 3.74 -21.69
N ARG A 219 6.53 3.25 -22.89
CA ARG A 219 5.93 2.03 -23.42
C ARG A 219 6.46 0.79 -22.73
N ALA A 220 7.77 0.75 -22.47
CA ALA A 220 8.38 -0.33 -21.70
C ALA A 220 7.77 -0.39 -20.29
N LEU A 221 7.59 0.75 -19.63
CA LEU A 221 6.92 0.85 -18.33
C LEU A 221 5.46 0.37 -18.38
N GLY A 222 4.70 0.76 -19.41
CA GLY A 222 3.32 0.28 -19.60
C GLY A 222 3.22 -1.24 -19.76
N LYS A 223 4.15 -1.84 -20.53
CA LYS A 223 4.23 -3.31 -20.66
C LYS A 223 4.63 -3.99 -19.36
N TYR A 224 5.68 -3.49 -18.71
CA TYR A 224 6.18 -3.99 -17.43
C TYR A 224 5.05 -4.08 -16.40
N ARG A 225 4.28 -3.00 -16.25
CA ARG A 225 3.13 -2.94 -15.33
C ARG A 225 2.13 -4.08 -15.57
N TYR A 226 1.72 -4.30 -16.83
CA TYR A 226 0.79 -5.39 -17.15
C TYR A 226 1.42 -6.76 -16.94
N GLN A 227 2.61 -7.00 -17.48
CA GLN A 227 3.29 -8.29 -17.39
C GLN A 227 3.55 -8.67 -15.93
N ARG A 228 3.96 -7.72 -15.10
CA ARG A 228 4.22 -7.97 -13.69
C ARG A 228 2.97 -8.44 -12.94
N MET A 229 1.83 -7.78 -13.16
CA MET A 229 0.55 -8.22 -12.59
C MET A 229 0.18 -9.62 -13.07
N ALA A 230 0.34 -9.90 -14.36
CA ALA A 230 0.04 -11.22 -14.88
C ALA A 230 0.89 -12.32 -14.25
N THR A 231 2.20 -12.11 -14.15
CA THR A 231 3.12 -13.03 -13.45
C THR A 231 2.72 -13.23 -11.99
N THR A 232 2.27 -12.17 -11.29
CA THR A 232 1.84 -12.30 -9.90
C THR A 232 0.53 -13.09 -9.77
N ILE A 233 -0.45 -12.83 -10.64
CA ILE A 233 -1.72 -13.59 -10.69
C ILE A 233 -1.47 -15.07 -10.99
N GLU A 234 -0.61 -15.38 -11.97
CA GLU A 234 -0.21 -16.74 -12.32
C GLU A 234 0.49 -17.45 -11.15
N ALA A 235 1.29 -16.71 -10.36
CA ALA A 235 1.95 -17.27 -9.18
C ALA A 235 0.99 -17.52 -8.00
N SER A 236 -0.06 -16.70 -7.84
CA SER A 236 -1.06 -16.87 -6.78
C SER A 236 -2.06 -17.99 -7.08
N ASP A 237 -2.41 -18.21 -8.35
CA ASP A 237 -3.35 -19.25 -8.73
C ASP A 237 -2.67 -20.43 -9.41
N ALA A 238 -2.36 -21.47 -8.62
CA ALA A 238 -1.81 -22.72 -9.12
C ALA A 238 -2.74 -23.49 -10.08
N ALA A 239 -4.01 -23.08 -10.22
CA ALA A 239 -4.97 -23.65 -11.17
C ALA A 239 -5.09 -22.86 -12.49
N THR A 240 -4.48 -21.67 -12.58
CA THR A 240 -4.41 -20.90 -13.83
C THR A 240 -3.31 -21.51 -14.72
N ASP A 241 -3.66 -22.53 -15.50
CA ASP A 241 -2.82 -22.97 -16.62
C ASP A 241 -2.72 -21.81 -17.64
N ASP A 242 -1.54 -21.17 -17.75
CA ASP A 242 -1.12 -20.33 -18.88
C ASP A 242 -1.74 -18.91 -18.98
N PHE A 243 -1.86 -18.15 -17.87
CA PHE A 243 -2.18 -16.71 -17.97
C PHE A 243 -0.97 -15.91 -18.45
N SER A 244 -0.92 -15.68 -19.75
CA SER A 244 0.08 -14.84 -20.37
C SER A 244 -0.56 -13.92 -21.40
N PHE A 245 -0.20 -12.63 -21.35
CA PHE A 245 -0.55 -11.69 -22.42
C PHE A 245 0.10 -12.06 -23.76
N GLU A 246 1.09 -12.97 -23.77
CA GLU A 246 1.74 -13.51 -24.97
C GLU A 246 1.04 -14.79 -25.50
N ASN A 247 0.41 -15.58 -24.61
CA ASN A 247 -0.33 -16.80 -24.95
C ASN A 247 -1.85 -16.63 -25.02
N ALA A 248 -2.38 -15.39 -24.96
CA ALA A 248 -3.74 -15.06 -25.35
C ALA A 248 -3.95 -15.31 -26.87
N GLN A 249 -3.90 -16.59 -27.25
CA GLN A 249 -3.91 -17.11 -28.60
C GLN A 249 -5.33 -17.19 -29.13
N GLY A 250 -5.77 -16.10 -29.75
CA GLY A 250 -6.46 -16.23 -31.02
C GLY A 250 -5.43 -16.49 -32.13
N VAL A 251 -4.96 -17.73 -32.29
CA VAL A 251 -4.25 -18.11 -33.52
C VAL A 251 -5.21 -17.93 -34.67
N TYR A 252 -5.02 -16.91 -35.50
CA TYR A 252 -5.16 -16.95 -36.96
C TYR A 252 -4.70 -15.58 -37.48
N PHE A 253 -3.49 -15.53 -38.05
CA PHE A 253 -2.90 -14.38 -38.76
C PHE A 253 -2.42 -13.17 -37.92
N GLY A 254 -1.27 -13.30 -37.26
CA GLY A 254 -0.27 -12.21 -37.20
C GLY A 254 -0.64 -10.86 -36.55
N GLU A 255 -1.67 -10.76 -35.71
CA GLU A 255 -2.09 -9.49 -35.09
C GLU A 255 -2.05 -9.52 -33.56
N ALA A 256 -1.26 -8.60 -33.03
CA ALA A 256 -1.36 -7.90 -31.75
C ALA A 256 -1.85 -8.66 -30.50
N THR A 257 -0.92 -9.00 -29.59
CA THR A 257 -1.25 -9.09 -28.15
C THR A 257 -1.85 -7.74 -27.68
N VAL A 258 -2.73 -7.75 -26.66
CA VAL A 258 -3.42 -6.54 -26.15
C VAL A 258 -2.46 -5.45 -25.62
N ILE A 259 -1.18 -5.78 -25.45
CA ILE A 259 -0.09 -4.85 -25.07
C ILE A 259 0.98 -4.67 -26.18
N SER A 260 0.75 -5.24 -27.36
CA SER A 260 1.64 -5.16 -28.51
C SER A 260 1.73 -3.74 -29.10
N ARG A 261 2.61 -3.56 -30.08
CA ARG A 261 2.85 -2.24 -30.68
C ARG A 261 1.72 -1.79 -31.58
N ASN A 262 1.03 -2.74 -32.22
CA ASN A 262 0.04 -2.45 -33.25
C ASN A 262 -1.41 -2.71 -32.79
N GLY A 263 -1.61 -3.21 -31.56
CA GLY A 263 -2.95 -3.37 -30.97
C GLY A 263 -2.92 -3.22 -29.46
N ALA A 264 -2.28 -2.16 -28.98
CA ALA A 264 -2.40 -1.74 -27.59
C ALA A 264 -3.87 -1.44 -27.27
N ASP A 265 -4.45 -2.20 -26.35
CA ASP A 265 -5.80 -2.03 -25.85
C ASP A 265 -5.78 -2.27 -24.33
N ALA A 266 -5.57 -1.18 -23.59
CA ALA A 266 -5.56 -1.20 -22.14
C ALA A 266 -6.90 -1.64 -21.53
N ARG A 267 -8.02 -1.44 -22.22
CA ARG A 267 -9.33 -1.90 -21.73
C ARG A 267 -9.45 -3.41 -21.84
N ALA A 268 -9.02 -3.99 -22.95
CA ALA A 268 -8.98 -5.43 -23.12
C ALA A 268 -8.01 -6.09 -22.12
N ALA A 269 -6.82 -5.48 -21.92
CA ALA A 269 -5.87 -5.95 -20.92
C ALA A 269 -6.46 -5.88 -19.49
N ASN A 270 -7.10 -4.78 -19.12
CA ASN A 270 -7.77 -4.65 -17.82
C ASN A 270 -8.92 -5.65 -17.65
N ALA A 271 -9.68 -5.95 -18.71
CA ALA A 271 -10.75 -6.95 -18.65
C ALA A 271 -10.18 -8.34 -18.33
N GLN A 272 -9.11 -8.75 -19.01
CA GLN A 272 -8.43 -10.02 -18.70
C GLN A 272 -7.93 -10.07 -17.25
N LEU A 273 -7.26 -9.01 -16.78
CA LEU A 273 -6.83 -8.93 -15.37
C LEU A 273 -8.01 -9.01 -14.40
N THR A 274 -9.13 -8.37 -14.73
CA THR A 274 -10.33 -8.38 -13.89
C THR A 274 -10.92 -9.78 -13.79
N ASP A 275 -10.98 -10.53 -14.91
CA ASP A 275 -11.55 -11.88 -14.93
C ASP A 275 -10.73 -12.85 -14.07
N HIS A 276 -9.39 -12.80 -14.16
CA HIS A 276 -8.53 -13.64 -13.31
C HIS A 276 -8.55 -13.20 -11.85
N LEU A 277 -8.49 -11.90 -11.57
CA LEU A 277 -8.53 -11.39 -10.20
C LEU A 277 -9.89 -11.68 -9.53
N THR A 278 -10.97 -11.75 -10.30
CA THR A 278 -12.29 -12.16 -9.81
C THR A 278 -12.24 -13.58 -9.23
N GLN A 279 -11.57 -14.51 -9.91
CA GLN A 279 -11.45 -15.90 -9.44
C GLN A 279 -10.63 -15.98 -8.15
N ILE A 280 -9.51 -15.27 -8.08
CA ILE A 280 -8.66 -15.20 -6.87
C ILE A 280 -9.45 -14.63 -5.69
N ILE A 281 -10.13 -13.50 -5.88
CA ILE A 281 -10.92 -12.86 -4.82
C ILE A 281 -12.08 -13.77 -4.40
N ALA A 282 -12.76 -14.42 -5.34
CA ALA A 282 -13.87 -15.31 -5.01
C ALA A 282 -13.40 -16.51 -4.18
N ALA A 283 -12.27 -17.12 -4.54
CA ALA A 283 -11.68 -18.22 -3.78
C ALA A 283 -11.22 -17.79 -2.38
N ASP A 284 -10.56 -16.63 -2.27
CA ASP A 284 -10.17 -16.07 -0.96
C ASP A 284 -11.40 -15.77 -0.10
N MET A 285 -12.46 -15.17 -0.66
CA MET A 285 -13.70 -14.94 0.08
C MET A 285 -14.36 -16.25 0.54
N ASP A 286 -14.39 -17.29 -0.31
CA ASP A 286 -14.94 -18.61 0.04
C ASP A 286 -14.15 -19.28 1.18
N GLU A 287 -12.84 -19.02 1.29
CA GLU A 287 -12.02 -19.51 2.41
C GLU A 287 -12.22 -18.70 3.71
N LYS A 288 -12.40 -17.38 3.60
CA LYS A 288 -12.37 -16.46 4.75
C LYS A 288 -13.73 -16.23 5.41
N TYR A 289 -14.79 -16.20 4.63
CA TYR A 289 -16.13 -15.93 5.15
C TYR A 289 -16.80 -17.21 5.61
N ASP A 290 -17.58 -17.12 6.69
CA ASP A 290 -18.41 -18.22 7.16
C ASP A 290 -19.53 -18.54 6.14
N ASP A 291 -19.94 -19.81 6.08
CA ASP A 291 -21.01 -20.32 5.20
C ASP A 291 -22.36 -19.59 5.40
N ASP A 292 -22.57 -18.89 6.53
CA ASP A 292 -23.79 -18.16 6.86
C ASP A 292 -23.70 -16.65 6.64
N VAL A 293 -22.61 -16.14 6.05
CA VAL A 293 -22.46 -14.72 5.71
C VAL A 293 -23.63 -14.23 4.85
N THR A 294 -24.16 -13.06 5.20
CA THR A 294 -25.22 -12.43 4.42
C THR A 294 -24.66 -11.51 3.34
N ALA A 295 -25.43 -11.33 2.26
CA ALA A 295 -25.09 -10.37 1.20
C ALA A 295 -24.83 -8.96 1.74
N ASP A 296 -25.59 -8.56 2.76
CA ASP A 296 -25.53 -7.22 3.35
C ASP A 296 -24.26 -7.05 4.19
N GLU A 297 -23.84 -8.07 4.95
CA GLU A 297 -22.56 -8.10 5.67
C GLU A 297 -21.38 -7.99 4.70
N LEU A 298 -21.37 -8.83 3.66
CA LEU A 298 -20.32 -8.79 2.64
C LEU A 298 -20.27 -7.43 1.94
N GLY A 299 -21.42 -6.81 1.67
CA GLY A 299 -21.50 -5.48 1.08
C GLY A 299 -20.96 -4.38 1.99
N SER A 300 -21.12 -4.49 3.31
CA SER A 300 -20.62 -3.50 4.27
C SER A 300 -19.12 -3.61 4.55
N ASP A 301 -18.54 -4.79 4.35
CA ASP A 301 -17.13 -5.07 4.62
C ASP A 301 -16.19 -4.57 3.51
N VAL A 302 -16.71 -4.36 2.30
CA VAL A 302 -15.91 -3.94 1.15
C VAL A 302 -15.51 -2.45 1.24
N ALA A 303 -14.21 -2.21 1.22
CA ALA A 303 -13.60 -0.89 1.44
C ALA A 303 -12.50 -0.56 0.39
N THR A 304 -12.71 -0.89 -0.88
CA THR A 304 -11.68 -0.72 -1.94
C THR A 304 -11.10 0.69 -2.06
N GLY A 305 -11.88 1.73 -1.76
CA GLY A 305 -11.47 3.13 -1.91
C GLY A 305 -10.95 3.80 -0.65
N GLU A 306 -10.68 3.04 0.41
CA GLU A 306 -10.24 3.58 1.70
C GLU A 306 -8.96 2.88 2.17
N VAL A 307 -8.07 3.65 2.80
CA VAL A 307 -6.91 3.16 3.54
C VAL A 307 -7.11 3.51 5.01
N GLU A 308 -6.87 2.54 5.89
CA GLU A 308 -6.85 2.77 7.33
C GLU A 308 -5.45 3.20 7.76
N ILE A 309 -5.34 4.38 8.39
CA ILE A 309 -4.10 4.84 9.02
C ILE A 309 -4.23 4.60 10.51
N ILE A 310 -3.39 3.72 11.03
CA ILE A 310 -3.31 3.33 12.43
C ILE A 310 -2.11 4.04 13.04
N VAL A 311 -2.37 4.96 13.96
CA VAL A 311 -1.34 5.71 14.70
C VAL A 311 -1.23 5.13 16.09
N LYS A 312 -0.03 4.70 16.48
CA LYS A 312 0.28 4.21 17.82
C LYS A 312 1.31 5.11 18.49
N THR A 313 1.06 5.49 19.74
CA THR A 313 1.99 6.29 20.56
C THR A 313 2.25 5.64 21.91
N TRP A 314 3.47 5.73 22.44
CA TRP A 314 3.86 5.12 23.72
C TRP A 314 4.92 5.88 24.52
#